data_AF-A0A164QJ65-F1
#
_entry.id   AF-A0A164QJ65-F1
#
_cell.length_a   1.000
_cell.length_b   1.000
_cell.length_c   1.000
_cell.angle_alpha   90.00
_cell.angle_beta   90.00
_cell.angle_gamma   90.00
#
_symmetry.space_group_name_H-M   'P 1'
#
loop_
_entity.id
_entity.type
_entity.pdbx_description
1 polymer ?
#
loop_
_entity_poly.entity_id
_entity_poly.type
_entity_poly.pdbx_seq_one_letter_code
_entity_poly.pdbx_strand_id
1 'polypeptide(L)'
;KKDPRKFYGAPNSIISADKPFLHVSNFSDTPIKIRDGEHLGSAFNPYEWLDKPSKFSKEELENLEKQANYVKSLSNNMDKPPREEPHPSLSQPTNGGPKGAQPPDDPTPTSKLLKEVDFAPDLSPDQKQQLEDVILKHQKAFGLDNRLGEYDANVTIKLKPNSKPISIPPYSASPKNREVI
;
A
#
# COMPACT_ATOMS: atom_id res chain seq x y z
N LYS A 1 -20.41 7.04 -37.41
CA LYS A 1 -20.66 6.01 -36.36
C LYS A 1 -19.39 5.93 -35.51
N LYS A 2 -19.40 6.43 -34.25
CA LYS A 2 -18.26 6.28 -33.34
C LYS A 2 -18.14 4.79 -32.96
N ASP A 3 -16.94 4.25 -33.08
CA ASP A 3 -16.61 2.89 -32.64
C ASP A 3 -16.81 2.81 -31.12
N PRO A 4 -17.68 1.91 -30.60
CA PRO A 4 -17.99 1.83 -29.17
C PRO A 4 -16.78 1.48 -28.30
N ARG A 5 -15.67 1.04 -28.90
CA ARG A 5 -14.42 0.69 -28.19
C ARG A 5 -13.43 1.85 -28.09
N LYS A 6 -13.66 2.95 -28.82
CA LYS A 6 -12.80 4.15 -28.82
C LYS A 6 -13.52 5.29 -28.13
N PHE A 7 -13.67 5.16 -26.81
CA PHE A 7 -14.32 6.17 -25.99
C PHE A 7 -13.27 6.92 -25.17
N TYR A 8 -13.22 8.23 -25.37
CA TYR A 8 -12.59 9.18 -24.46
C TYR A 8 -13.65 10.19 -24.06
N GLY A 9 -13.50 10.77 -22.88
CA GLY A 9 -14.45 11.74 -22.35
C GLY A 9 -13.76 12.73 -21.44
N ALA A 10 -14.27 13.94 -21.44
CA ALA A 10 -13.93 14.94 -20.45
C ALA A 10 -15.01 14.97 -19.37
N PRO A 11 -14.66 15.03 -18.08
CA PRO A 11 -15.63 15.29 -17.03
C PRO A 11 -16.16 16.73 -17.16
N ASN A 12 -17.35 16.98 -16.59
CA ASN A 12 -17.86 18.35 -16.44
C ASN A 12 -16.85 19.15 -15.61
N SER A 13 -16.25 20.16 -16.24
CA SER A 13 -15.14 20.92 -15.68
C SER A 13 -15.45 22.42 -15.73
N ILE A 14 -15.09 23.14 -14.67
CA ILE A 14 -15.05 24.60 -14.69
C ILE A 14 -13.68 25.00 -15.22
N ILE A 15 -13.65 25.68 -16.36
CA ILE A 15 -12.42 26.16 -17.01
C ILE A 15 -12.32 27.66 -16.76
N SER A 16 -11.16 28.10 -16.29
CA SER A 16 -10.89 29.52 -16.09
C SER A 16 -10.00 30.05 -17.22
N ALA A 17 -10.14 31.33 -17.55
CA ALA A 17 -9.44 31.96 -18.66
C ALA A 17 -7.91 32.05 -18.44
N ASP A 18 -7.46 32.09 -17.18
CA ASP A 18 -6.04 32.05 -16.80
C ASP A 18 -5.41 30.67 -17.00
N LYS A 19 -6.21 29.59 -16.94
CA LYS A 19 -5.78 28.19 -17.09
C LYS A 19 -6.76 27.42 -17.98
N PRO A 20 -6.74 27.65 -19.31
CA PRO A 20 -7.71 27.10 -20.25
C PRO A 20 -7.38 25.64 -20.63
N PHE A 21 -7.22 24.77 -19.63
CA PHE A 21 -6.92 23.36 -19.82
C PHE A 21 -8.17 22.50 -19.59
N LEU A 22 -8.47 21.63 -20.56
CA LEU A 22 -9.50 20.60 -20.43
C LEU A 22 -8.85 19.24 -20.22
N HIS A 23 -9.19 18.58 -19.11
CA HIS A 23 -8.73 17.23 -18.84
C HIS A 23 -9.58 16.23 -19.64
N VAL A 24 -8.91 15.31 -20.34
CA VAL A 24 -9.56 14.27 -21.14
C VAL A 24 -9.04 12.91 -20.68
N SER A 25 -9.96 12.01 -20.36
CA SER A 25 -9.65 10.63 -19.99
C SER A 25 -9.84 9.73 -21.20
N ASN A 26 -8.82 8.92 -21.50
CA ASN A 26 -8.92 7.84 -22.48
C ASN A 26 -9.46 6.59 -21.76
N PHE A 27 -10.67 6.16 -22.13
CA PHE A 27 -11.30 4.95 -21.56
C PHE A 27 -11.10 3.71 -22.45
N SER A 28 -10.34 3.84 -23.53
CA SER A 28 -10.01 2.71 -24.40
C SER A 28 -8.70 2.04 -24.00
N ASP A 29 -8.50 0.82 -24.49
CA ASP A 29 -7.27 0.02 -24.35
C ASP A 29 -6.18 0.41 -25.36
N THR A 30 -6.42 1.43 -26.19
CA THR A 30 -5.50 1.88 -27.24
C THR A 30 -5.22 3.38 -27.14
N PRO A 31 -4.03 3.85 -27.56
CA PRO A 31 -3.76 5.29 -27.61
C PRO A 31 -4.71 6.01 -28.60
N ILE A 32 -5.37 7.06 -28.13
CA ILE A 32 -6.23 7.93 -28.96
C ILE A 32 -5.47 9.22 -29.29
N LYS A 33 -5.47 9.59 -30.56
CA LYS A 33 -4.95 10.88 -31.04
C LYS A 33 -6.12 11.82 -31.32
N ILE A 34 -6.21 12.89 -30.53
CA ILE A 34 -7.14 14.00 -30.78
C ILE A 34 -6.47 14.95 -31.78
N ARG A 35 -7.20 15.32 -32.83
CA ARG A 35 -6.68 16.23 -33.87
C ARG A 35 -7.02 17.67 -33.53
N ASP A 36 -6.23 18.60 -34.07
CA ASP A 36 -6.58 20.01 -34.03
C ASP A 36 -7.92 20.25 -34.75
N GLY A 37 -8.75 21.12 -34.17
CA GLY A 37 -10.12 21.37 -34.61
C GLY A 37 -11.15 20.28 -34.28
N GLU A 38 -10.75 19.18 -33.63
CA GLU A 38 -11.70 18.13 -33.23
C GLU A 38 -12.59 18.60 -32.07
N HIS A 39 -13.91 18.47 -32.25
CA HIS A 39 -14.88 18.91 -31.24
C HIS A 39 -14.91 17.95 -30.04
N LEU A 40 -14.45 18.43 -28.89
CA LEU A 40 -14.38 17.66 -27.63
C LEU A 40 -15.62 17.82 -26.74
N GLY A 41 -16.31 18.96 -26.85
CA GLY A 41 -17.50 19.27 -26.08
C GLY A 41 -17.91 20.73 -26.20
N SER A 42 -19.00 21.08 -25.51
CA SER A 42 -19.54 22.44 -25.47
C SER A 42 -19.27 23.07 -24.11
N ALA A 43 -18.84 24.33 -24.11
CA ALA A 43 -18.72 25.14 -22.90
C ALA A 43 -19.98 25.98 -22.69
N PHE A 44 -20.35 26.18 -21.43
CA PHE A 44 -21.47 27.01 -21.02
C PHE A 44 -21.02 28.05 -20.00
N ASN A 45 -21.70 29.20 -19.96
CA ASN A 45 -21.46 30.20 -18.92
C ASN A 45 -21.92 29.63 -17.57
N PRO A 46 -21.02 29.41 -16.59
CA PRO A 46 -21.40 28.80 -15.32
C PRO A 46 -22.39 29.67 -14.52
N TYR A 47 -22.37 31.00 -14.70
CA TYR A 47 -23.29 31.91 -14.01
C TYR A 47 -24.74 31.84 -14.52
N GLU A 48 -24.95 31.25 -15.68
CA GLU A 48 -26.28 31.04 -16.27
C GLU A 48 -26.71 29.58 -16.17
N TRP A 49 -25.76 28.66 -16.32
CA TRP A 49 -26.01 27.23 -16.40
C TRP A 49 -26.15 26.55 -15.03
N LEU A 50 -25.35 26.96 -14.03
CA LEU A 50 -25.44 26.38 -12.68
C LEU A 50 -26.59 26.99 -11.89
N ASP A 51 -27.17 26.20 -11.00
CA ASP A 51 -28.24 26.66 -10.13
C ASP A 51 -27.75 27.67 -9.09
N LYS A 52 -28.61 28.66 -8.82
CA LYS A 52 -28.35 29.73 -7.86
C LYS A 52 -29.15 29.47 -6.58
N PRO A 53 -28.63 29.84 -5.39
CA PRO A 53 -29.36 29.68 -4.13
C PRO A 53 -30.75 30.32 -4.14
N SER A 54 -30.93 31.40 -4.90
CA SER A 54 -32.21 32.10 -5.07
C SER A 54 -33.30 31.28 -5.77
N LYS A 55 -32.97 30.14 -6.39
CA LYS A 55 -33.95 29.23 -7.01
C LYS A 55 -34.59 28.27 -6.00
N PHE A 56 -34.04 28.17 -4.79
CA PHE A 56 -34.47 27.19 -3.79
C PHE A 56 -35.17 27.87 -2.62
N SER A 57 -36.14 27.17 -2.05
CA SER A 57 -36.76 27.57 -0.78
C SER A 57 -35.77 27.42 0.38
N LYS A 58 -36.10 28.04 1.51
CA LYS A 58 -35.27 27.96 2.72
C LYS A 58 -35.09 26.52 3.21
N GLU A 59 -36.15 25.72 3.16
CA GLU A 59 -36.12 24.31 3.56
C GLU A 59 -35.24 23.45 2.63
N GLU A 60 -35.31 23.70 1.31
CA GLU A 60 -34.47 23.02 0.33
C GLU A 60 -32.98 23.37 0.50
N LEU A 61 -32.67 24.65 0.77
CA LEU A 61 -31.30 25.08 1.04
C LEU A 61 -30.72 24.40 2.29
N GLU A 62 -31.50 24.32 3.37
CA GLU A 62 -31.08 23.60 4.59
C GLU A 62 -30.84 22.12 4.32
N ASN A 63 -31.65 21.49 3.47
CA ASN A 63 -31.45 20.09 3.09
C ASN A 63 -30.21 19.89 2.20
N LEU A 64 -29.99 20.77 1.22
CA LEU A 64 -28.81 20.76 0.36
C LEU A 64 -27.53 20.95 1.18
N GLU A 65 -27.55 21.84 2.18
CA GLU A 65 -26.41 22.05 3.07
C GLU A 65 -26.11 20.82 3.93
N LYS A 66 -27.14 20.15 4.47
CA LYS A 66 -26.99 18.87 5.18
C LYS A 66 -26.35 17.81 4.29
N GLN A 67 -26.81 17.68 3.04
CA GLN A 67 -26.24 16.74 2.08
C GLN A 67 -24.78 17.08 1.73
N ALA A 68 -24.48 18.36 1.49
CA ALA A 68 -23.12 18.81 1.21
C ALA A 68 -22.17 18.51 2.39
N ASN A 69 -22.63 18.72 3.63
CA ASN A 69 -21.87 18.40 4.83
C ASN A 69 -21.67 16.89 5.02
N TYR A 70 -22.67 16.08 4.66
CA TYR A 70 -22.54 14.62 4.65
C TYR A 70 -21.52 14.14 3.61
N VAL A 71 -21.56 14.66 2.38
CA VAL A 71 -20.56 14.30 1.35
C VAL A 71 -19.15 14.74 1.77
N LYS A 72 -19.00 15.93 2.37
CA LYS A 72 -17.71 16.38 2.94
C LYS A 72 -17.21 15.44 4.03
N SER A 73 -18.08 14.98 4.93
CA SER A 73 -17.67 14.06 5.99
C SER A 73 -17.28 12.69 5.43
N LEU A 74 -17.98 12.18 4.42
CA LEU A 74 -17.58 10.96 3.71
C LEU A 74 -16.21 11.13 3.02
N SER A 75 -16.00 12.24 2.30
CA SER A 75 -14.71 12.52 1.65
C SER A 75 -13.55 12.54 2.64
N ASN A 76 -13.74 13.18 3.80
CA ASN A 76 -12.72 13.20 4.86
C ASN A 76 -12.47 11.83 5.51
N ASN A 77 -13.42 10.90 5.37
CA ASN A 77 -13.30 9.53 5.87
C ASN A 77 -12.82 8.55 4.79
N MET A 78 -12.73 8.92 3.51
CA MET A 78 -12.20 8.04 2.45
C MET A 78 -10.67 7.84 2.52
N ASP A 79 -9.94 8.74 3.17
CA ASP A 79 -8.52 8.52 3.52
C ASP A 79 -8.34 7.58 4.73
N LYS A 80 -9.44 7.18 5.39
CA LYS A 80 -9.43 6.13 6.40
C LYS A 80 -9.87 4.83 5.73
N PRO A 81 -9.08 3.75 5.81
CA PRO A 81 -9.53 2.46 5.30
C PRO A 81 -10.88 2.11 5.96
N PRO A 82 -11.80 1.44 5.24
CA PRO A 82 -13.05 0.97 5.82
C PRO A 82 -12.75 0.26 7.14
N ARG A 83 -13.42 0.68 8.21
CA ARG A 83 -13.40 -0.07 9.47
C ARG A 83 -14.20 -1.34 9.20
N GLU A 84 -13.54 -2.37 8.69
CA GLU A 84 -14.08 -3.72 8.74
C GLU A 84 -14.38 -4.01 10.20
N GLU A 85 -15.66 -4.09 10.56
CA GLU A 85 -16.00 -4.65 11.86
C GLU A 85 -15.47 -6.09 11.85
N PRO A 86 -14.55 -6.43 12.77
CA PRO A 86 -13.97 -7.75 12.77
C PRO A 86 -15.08 -8.80 12.87
N HIS A 87 -15.06 -9.81 11.99
CA HIS A 87 -15.91 -10.99 12.13
C HIS A 87 -15.87 -11.47 13.60
N PRO A 88 -16.99 -11.87 14.24
CA PRO A 88 -17.04 -12.13 15.69
C PRO A 88 -16.02 -13.16 16.22
N SER A 89 -15.38 -13.93 15.35
CA SER A 89 -14.22 -14.78 15.66
C SER A 89 -12.91 -14.03 15.92
N LEU A 90 -12.80 -12.76 15.53
CA LEU A 90 -11.65 -11.86 15.74
C LEU A 90 -11.77 -11.05 17.04
N SER A 91 -12.92 -11.10 17.70
CA SER A 91 -13.18 -10.47 19.01
C SER A 91 -12.55 -11.23 20.17
N GLN A 92 -12.12 -12.48 19.93
CA GLN A 92 -11.30 -13.20 20.89
C GLN A 92 -9.89 -12.59 20.88
N PRO A 93 -9.32 -12.24 22.05
CA PRO A 93 -7.95 -11.77 22.10
C PRO A 93 -7.04 -12.89 21.59
N THR A 94 -6.58 -12.75 20.35
CA THR A 94 -5.48 -13.56 19.86
C THR A 94 -4.20 -12.99 20.50
N ASN A 95 -3.40 -13.86 21.11
CA ASN A 95 -2.08 -13.50 21.64
C ASN A 95 -1.14 -13.20 20.46
N GLY A 96 -1.25 -12.00 19.91
CA GLY A 96 -0.43 -11.52 18.81
C GLY A 96 -0.72 -10.05 18.60
N GLY A 97 0.19 -9.19 19.07
CA GLY A 97 0.10 -7.74 18.92
C GLY A 97 0.07 -7.29 17.45
N PRO A 98 0.09 -5.97 17.19
CA PRO A 98 0.17 -5.46 15.82
C PRO A 98 1.32 -6.15 15.09
N LYS A 99 1.13 -6.41 13.79
CA LYS A 99 2.16 -6.88 12.85
C LYS A 99 3.28 -5.85 12.65
N GLY A 100 3.58 -5.04 13.68
CA GLY A 100 4.83 -4.33 13.79
C GLY A 100 5.89 -5.40 13.87
N ALA A 101 6.79 -5.39 12.89
CA ALA A 101 8.04 -6.10 13.01
C ALA A 101 8.60 -5.75 14.39
N GLN A 102 8.77 -6.77 15.24
CA GLN A 102 9.66 -6.63 16.37
C GLN A 102 10.95 -6.05 15.77
N PRO A 103 11.43 -4.88 16.26
CA PRO A 103 12.71 -4.38 15.81
C PRO A 103 13.69 -5.54 15.92
N PRO A 104 14.51 -5.80 14.89
CA PRO A 104 15.47 -6.90 14.96
C PRO A 104 16.24 -6.76 16.25
N ASP A 105 16.25 -7.82 17.07
CA ASP A 105 16.96 -7.80 18.34
C ASP A 105 18.42 -7.39 18.09
N ASP A 106 18.99 -6.61 19.00
CA ASP A 106 20.39 -6.18 18.87
C ASP A 106 21.27 -7.41 18.67
N PRO A 107 22.16 -7.42 17.66
CA PRO A 107 22.94 -8.60 17.33
C PRO A 107 23.77 -9.04 18.53
N THR A 108 23.58 -10.28 18.95
CA THR A 108 24.44 -10.90 19.96
C THR A 108 25.87 -10.96 19.42
N PRO A 109 26.85 -10.34 20.11
CA PRO A 109 28.23 -10.44 19.68
C PRO A 109 28.78 -11.84 19.94
N THR A 110 29.66 -12.34 19.08
CA THR A 110 30.25 -13.68 19.25
C THR A 110 30.92 -13.87 20.62
N SER A 111 31.45 -12.80 21.21
CA SER A 111 32.06 -12.81 22.55
C SER A 111 31.09 -13.16 23.70
N LYS A 112 29.78 -13.05 23.48
CA LYS A 112 28.73 -13.37 24.47
C LYS A 112 28.03 -14.71 24.22
N LEU A 113 28.41 -15.46 23.17
CA LEU A 113 27.72 -16.69 22.76
C LEU A 113 27.47 -17.67 23.92
N LEU A 114 28.51 -18.01 24.69
CA LEU A 114 28.37 -18.97 25.80
C LEU A 114 27.55 -18.44 26.98
N LYS A 115 27.35 -17.12 27.09
CA LYS A 115 26.53 -16.51 28.13
C LYS A 115 25.05 -16.49 27.77
N GLU A 116 24.74 -16.38 26.48
CA GLU A 116 23.36 -16.38 25.97
C GLU A 116 22.80 -17.80 25.79
N VAL A 117 23.67 -18.80 25.69
CA VAL A 117 23.25 -20.21 25.64
C VAL A 117 22.92 -20.68 27.06
N ASP A 118 21.67 -21.10 27.25
CA ASP A 118 21.23 -21.74 28.49
C ASP A 118 21.66 -23.22 28.50
N PHE A 119 22.35 -23.63 29.57
CA PHE A 119 22.82 -25.00 29.78
C PHE A 119 22.00 -25.64 30.90
N ALA A 120 21.58 -26.88 30.69
CA ALA A 120 20.78 -27.59 31.68
C ALA A 120 21.55 -27.71 33.03
N PRO A 121 20.89 -27.46 34.18
CA PRO A 121 21.54 -27.36 35.49
C PRO A 121 22.04 -28.72 36.03
N ASP A 122 21.61 -29.82 35.43
CA ASP A 122 21.96 -31.20 35.77
C ASP A 122 23.22 -31.71 35.03
N LEU A 123 23.81 -30.91 34.15
CA LEU A 123 25.03 -31.27 33.44
C LEU A 123 26.23 -31.37 34.38
N SER A 124 27.00 -32.45 34.25
CA SER A 124 28.31 -32.53 34.89
C SER A 124 29.27 -31.49 34.29
N PRO A 125 30.33 -31.08 35.02
CA PRO A 125 31.33 -30.14 34.50
C PRO A 125 31.93 -30.59 33.17
N ASP A 126 32.22 -31.89 33.04
CA ASP A 126 32.80 -32.47 31.83
C ASP A 126 31.82 -32.45 30.65
N GLN A 127 30.54 -32.75 30.90
CA GLN A 127 29.50 -32.69 29.86
C GLN A 127 29.27 -31.26 29.39
N LYS A 128 29.27 -30.30 30.32
CA LYS A 128 29.14 -28.88 29.99
C LYS A 128 30.30 -28.41 29.12
N GLN A 129 31.54 -28.77 29.48
CA GLN A 129 32.73 -28.42 28.70
C GLN A 129 32.66 -28.99 27.27
N GLN A 130 32.26 -30.25 27.11
CA GLN A 130 32.08 -30.85 25.78
C GLN A 130 31.03 -30.11 24.95
N LEU A 131 29.96 -29.62 25.58
CA LEU A 131 28.91 -28.86 24.89
C LEU A 131 29.40 -27.47 24.47
N GLU A 132 30.12 -26.77 25.36
CA GLU A 132 30.75 -25.48 25.06
C GLU A 132 31.72 -25.59 23.86
N ASP A 133 32.54 -26.64 23.82
CA ASP A 133 33.49 -26.88 22.73
C ASP A 133 32.77 -27.08 21.38
N VAL A 134 31.66 -27.81 21.38
CA VAL A 134 30.82 -28.02 20.18
C VAL A 134 30.21 -26.69 19.72
N ILE A 135 29.67 -25.89 20.65
CA ILE A 135 29.06 -24.59 20.34
C ILE A 135 30.10 -23.64 19.73
N LEU A 136 31.29 -23.54 20.32
CA LEU A 136 32.38 -22.70 19.81
C LEU A 136 32.86 -23.17 18.43
N LYS A 137 33.04 -24.47 18.25
CA LYS A 137 33.42 -25.06 16.96
C LYS A 137 32.40 -24.72 15.86
N HIS A 138 31.12 -24.68 16.20
CA HIS A 138 30.02 -24.42 15.29
C HIS A 138 29.43 -23.01 15.41
N GLN A 139 30.18 -22.03 15.95
CA GLN A 139 29.74 -20.63 16.09
C GLN A 139 29.25 -19.99 14.78
N LYS A 140 29.67 -20.51 13.62
CA LYS A 140 29.24 -20.06 12.30
C LYS A 140 27.77 -20.37 11.98
N ALA A 141 27.18 -21.36 12.65
CA ALA A 141 25.78 -21.74 12.47
C ALA A 141 24.78 -20.77 13.14
N PHE A 142 25.26 -19.93 14.05
CA PHE A 142 24.44 -18.92 14.74
C PHE A 142 24.50 -17.57 14.01
N GLY A 143 23.41 -16.79 14.09
CA GLY A 143 23.29 -15.45 13.51
C GLY A 143 23.97 -14.36 14.35
N LEU A 144 25.25 -14.53 14.69
CA LEU A 144 26.02 -13.61 15.52
C LEU A 144 26.59 -12.45 14.69
N ASP A 145 26.87 -11.31 15.33
CA ASP A 145 27.54 -10.15 14.73
C ASP A 145 26.89 -9.63 13.42
N ASN A 146 25.55 -9.65 13.33
CA ASN A 146 24.80 -9.30 12.10
C ASN A 146 25.17 -10.14 10.87
N ARG A 147 25.74 -11.33 11.05
CA ARG A 147 26.08 -12.21 9.93
C ARG A 147 24.83 -12.86 9.35
N LEU A 148 24.53 -12.54 8.09
CA LEU A 148 23.54 -13.26 7.29
C LEU A 148 24.13 -14.61 6.84
N GLY A 149 23.31 -15.67 6.85
CA GLY A 149 23.74 -16.98 6.36
C GLY A 149 24.09 -16.93 4.87
N GLU A 150 25.24 -17.51 4.51
CA GLU A 150 25.67 -17.66 3.13
C GLU A 150 25.75 -19.16 2.80
N TYR A 151 25.12 -19.53 1.70
CA TYR A 151 25.19 -20.88 1.14
C TYR A 151 25.58 -20.77 -0.33
N ASP A 152 26.76 -21.28 -0.67
CA ASP A 152 27.29 -21.23 -2.03
C ASP A 152 26.55 -22.21 -2.93
N ALA A 153 25.37 -21.79 -3.40
CA ALA A 153 24.59 -22.52 -4.38
C ALA A 153 23.91 -21.57 -5.35
N ASN A 154 24.08 -21.87 -6.63
CA ASN A 154 23.33 -21.21 -7.70
C ASN A 154 22.04 -21.99 -7.95
N VAL A 155 20.89 -21.40 -7.62
CA VAL A 155 19.58 -22.01 -7.82
C VAL A 155 18.98 -21.52 -9.14
N THR A 156 18.65 -22.45 -10.04
CA THR A 156 17.89 -22.12 -11.26
C THR A 156 16.39 -22.26 -11.00
N ILE A 157 15.65 -21.15 -11.14
CA ILE A 157 14.19 -21.14 -10.98
C ILE A 157 13.53 -21.69 -12.26
N LYS A 158 12.93 -22.89 -12.17
CA LYS A 158 12.22 -23.51 -13.30
C LYS A 158 10.83 -22.88 -13.47
N LEU A 159 10.57 -22.35 -14.66
CA LEU A 159 9.27 -21.77 -15.03
C LEU A 159 8.39 -22.82 -15.72
N LYS A 160 7.07 -22.59 -15.73
CA LYS A 160 6.15 -23.40 -16.55
C LYS A 160 6.43 -23.12 -18.04
N PRO A 161 6.24 -24.10 -18.94
CA PRO A 161 6.32 -23.85 -20.37
C PRO A 161 5.39 -22.71 -20.79
N ASN A 162 5.89 -21.79 -21.64
CA ASN A 162 5.18 -20.60 -22.12
C ASN A 162 4.89 -19.50 -21.08
N SER A 163 5.50 -19.53 -19.89
CA SER A 163 5.43 -18.41 -18.95
C SER A 163 5.99 -17.12 -19.57
N LYS A 164 5.23 -16.03 -19.45
CA LYS A 164 5.65 -14.68 -19.88
C LYS A 164 6.03 -13.83 -18.67
N PRO A 165 7.04 -12.97 -18.75
CA PRO A 165 7.33 -11.98 -17.72
C PRO A 165 6.11 -11.10 -17.45
N ILE A 166 5.86 -10.82 -16.17
CA ILE A 166 4.83 -9.88 -15.73
C ILE A 166 5.50 -8.62 -15.19
N SER A 167 4.96 -7.46 -15.56
CA SER A 167 5.39 -6.17 -15.04
C SER A 167 4.17 -5.48 -14.46
N ILE A 168 4.12 -5.40 -13.13
CA ILE A 168 2.99 -4.82 -12.38
C ILE A 168 3.52 -3.57 -11.66
N PRO A 169 2.80 -2.44 -11.65
CA PRO A 169 3.20 -1.28 -10.88
C PRO A 169 3.31 -1.62 -9.39
N PRO A 170 4.26 -1.04 -8.64
CA PRO A 170 4.34 -1.21 -7.20
C PRO A 170 3.03 -0.78 -6.51
N TYR A 171 2.66 -1.48 -5.44
CA TYR A 171 1.54 -1.05 -4.61
C TYR A 171 1.80 0.33 -4.01
N SER A 172 0.74 1.13 -3.85
CA SER A 172 0.83 2.42 -3.18
C SER A 172 1.20 2.22 -1.70
N ALA A 173 2.40 2.63 -1.32
CA ALA A 173 2.82 2.69 0.07
C ALA A 173 2.66 4.12 0.63
N SER A 174 2.22 4.24 1.88
CA SER A 174 2.20 5.49 2.63
C SER A 174 3.63 6.02 2.84
N PRO A 175 3.83 7.33 3.06
CA PRO A 175 5.17 7.89 3.28
C PRO A 175 5.95 7.16 4.39
N LYS A 176 5.30 6.88 5.53
CA LYS A 176 5.91 6.15 6.64
C LYS A 176 6.29 4.72 6.28
N ASN A 177 5.51 4.02 5.46
CA ASN A 177 5.86 2.66 5.05
C ASN A 177 7.01 2.66 4.05
N ARG A 178 7.17 3.72 3.23
CA ARG A 178 8.32 3.86 2.32
C ARG A 178 9.65 4.09 3.04
N GLU A 179 9.63 4.51 4.31
CA GLU A 179 10.85 4.64 5.11
C GLU A 179 11.38 3.27 5.58
N VAL A 180 10.54 2.22 5.52
CA VAL A 180 10.85 0.88 6.05
C VAL A 180 11.01 -0.16 4.93
N ILE A 181 10.43 0.08 3.75
CA ILE A 181 10.55 -0.78 2.54
C ILE A 181 11.76 -0.35 1.73
#